data_AF-A0A0D6M2T9-F1
#
_entry.id   AF-A0A0D6M2T9-F1
#
_cell.length_a   1.000
_cell.length_b   1.000
_cell.length_c   1.000
_cell.angle_alpha   90.00
_cell.angle_beta   90.00
_cell.angle_gamma   90.00
#
_symmetry.space_group_name_H-M   'P 1'
#
loop_
_entity.id
_entity.type
_entity.pdbx_description
1 polymer ?
#
loop_
_entity_poly.entity_id
_entity_poly.type
_entity_poly.pdbx_seq_one_letter_code
_entity_poly.pdbx_strand_id
1 'polypeptide(L)'
;MGLADLFVDIFDPLPAYPKEQRAAKVPHAPKRPCPLSRDEKMMAVRNALRYVPTKHHELLAKEFAEELEQYGHIYAFRFMPNFDLKAPPLAEISAKSQQAAAIILMILNNLDPEVAQFPQELVTYGGNGQVFSNWIQFRLVLRYLAQMTSEQTLVLYSGHPLGLFPSHVDAPRVTITNGMMIPNFSTKPQYDKLFALGVTQYGQMTAGSYCYIGPQGIVHGTTITIMNAGRRYLGVDELAGKVFVTAGLGGMSGAQPKAATIAGCISVTAEVCADALLKRHKQGWLEEYSSDLSEIVNLIRKYRKEKKTRSIGYLGNIVDLWERLAAEPDHLVDLGSDQTSLHNPFLGGYYPVGISVEEANTMMTSEPERFKKLVQSSLLRHIAAIDTLAARGMHFWDYGNAFLVECQRAGANMRHPQAKDDKTFRYPSYMQDIMGRNLGIYIVDVYEL
;
A
#
# COMPACT_ATOMS: atom_id res chain seq x y z
N MET A 1 -6.30 -22.23 20.85
CA MET A 1 -7.18 -21.84 19.74
C MET A 1 -6.45 -22.11 18.43
N GLY A 2 -7.15 -22.55 17.38
CA GLY A 2 -6.58 -22.91 16.08
C GLY A 2 -7.56 -22.69 14.94
N LEU A 3 -7.22 -23.19 13.74
CA LEU A 3 -7.98 -22.95 12.50
C LEU A 3 -9.48 -23.30 12.62
N ALA A 4 -9.82 -24.35 13.37
CA ALA A 4 -11.21 -24.76 13.61
C ALA A 4 -12.05 -23.66 14.29
N ASP A 5 -11.43 -22.85 15.15
CA ASP A 5 -12.11 -21.76 15.88
C ASP A 5 -12.48 -20.59 14.95
N LEU A 6 -12.01 -20.59 13.70
CA LEU A 6 -12.41 -19.59 12.72
C LEU A 6 -13.83 -19.81 12.19
N PHE A 7 -14.38 -21.02 12.32
CA PHE A 7 -15.63 -21.44 11.69
C PHE A 7 -16.79 -21.63 12.67
N VAL A 8 -16.57 -21.40 13.96
CA VAL A 8 -17.59 -21.56 15.01
C VAL A 8 -18.51 -20.34 15.10
N ASP A 9 -19.65 -20.50 15.78
CA ASP A 9 -20.48 -19.36 16.14
C ASP A 9 -19.76 -18.49 17.17
N ILE A 10 -19.67 -17.19 16.88
CA ILE A 10 -18.93 -16.20 17.68
C ILE A 10 -19.84 -15.37 18.57
N PHE A 11 -21.15 -15.67 18.61
CA PHE A 11 -22.13 -14.91 19.38
C PHE A 11 -22.66 -15.67 20.60
N ASP A 12 -22.31 -16.94 20.79
CA ASP A 12 -22.78 -17.70 21.96
C ASP A 12 -21.76 -18.76 22.43
N PRO A 13 -20.92 -18.45 23.45
CA PRO A 13 -20.74 -17.13 24.07
C PRO A 13 -19.96 -16.15 23.16
N LEU A 14 -19.99 -14.86 23.48
CA LEU A 14 -19.08 -13.90 22.85
C LEU A 14 -17.62 -14.25 23.18
N PRO A 15 -16.67 -14.12 22.23
CA PRO A 15 -15.26 -14.28 22.53
C PRO A 15 -14.80 -13.22 23.53
N ALA A 16 -13.82 -13.58 24.36
CA ALA A 16 -13.14 -12.64 25.22
C ALA A 16 -12.41 -11.59 24.38
N TYR A 17 -12.30 -10.35 24.89
CA TYR A 17 -11.52 -9.32 24.22
C TYR A 17 -10.04 -9.74 24.18
N PRO A 18 -9.35 -9.68 23.01
CA PRO A 18 -8.01 -10.25 22.83
C PRO A 18 -6.93 -9.32 23.39
N LYS A 19 -6.90 -9.14 24.72
CA LYS A 19 -5.99 -8.21 25.42
C LYS A 19 -4.52 -8.51 25.14
N GLU A 20 -4.13 -9.78 25.18
CA GLU A 20 -2.75 -10.21 24.97
C GLU A 20 -2.30 -9.97 23.53
N GLN A 21 -3.10 -10.37 22.55
CA GLN A 21 -2.79 -10.15 21.13
C GLN A 21 -2.73 -8.65 20.80
N ARG A 22 -3.62 -7.83 21.37
CA ARG A 22 -3.58 -6.36 21.21
C ARG A 22 -2.38 -5.71 21.88
N ALA A 23 -1.79 -6.34 22.89
CA ALA A 23 -0.59 -5.86 23.57
C ALA A 23 0.71 -6.33 22.90
N ALA A 24 0.63 -7.22 21.91
CA ALA A 24 1.79 -7.70 21.16
C ALA A 24 2.46 -6.53 20.41
N LYS A 25 3.79 -6.55 20.36
CA LYS A 25 4.58 -5.54 19.64
C LYS A 25 4.54 -5.79 18.13
N VAL A 26 3.41 -5.51 17.52
CA VAL A 26 3.23 -5.53 16.06
C VAL A 26 2.97 -4.11 15.53
N PRO A 27 3.27 -3.83 14.26
CA PRO A 27 2.87 -2.57 13.64
C PRO A 27 1.35 -2.43 13.63
N HIS A 28 0.87 -1.24 14.00
CA HIS A 28 -0.55 -0.88 13.99
C HIS A 28 -0.83 0.24 12.99
N ALA A 29 -2.02 0.22 12.40
CA ALA A 29 -2.45 1.33 11.56
C ALA A 29 -2.57 2.63 12.38
N PRO A 30 -2.22 3.80 11.81
CA PRO A 30 -2.43 5.07 12.48
C PRO A 30 -3.94 5.35 12.69
N LYS A 31 -4.26 6.17 13.69
CA LYS A 31 -5.64 6.63 13.94
C LYS A 31 -6.22 7.22 12.66
N ARG A 32 -7.41 6.74 12.27
CA ARG A 32 -8.09 7.15 11.04
C ARG A 32 -8.79 8.50 11.22
N PRO A 33 -8.87 9.33 10.18
CA PRO A 33 -9.77 10.48 10.19
C PRO A 33 -11.21 10.01 10.42
N CYS A 34 -11.88 10.60 11.40
CA CYS A 34 -13.29 10.31 11.71
C CYS A 34 -14.09 11.62 11.64
N PRO A 35 -14.38 12.12 10.42
CA PRO A 35 -15.10 13.38 10.21
C PRO A 35 -16.62 13.17 10.38
N LEU A 36 -17.02 12.50 11.45
CA LEU A 36 -18.41 12.16 11.73
C LEU A 36 -18.99 13.13 12.76
N SER A 37 -20.19 13.64 12.46
CA SER A 37 -21.05 14.28 13.45
C SER A 37 -21.49 13.29 14.53
N ARG A 38 -22.08 13.79 15.62
CA ARG A 38 -22.58 12.93 16.70
C ARG A 38 -23.58 11.88 16.21
N ASP A 39 -24.53 12.29 15.37
CA ASP A 39 -25.55 11.39 14.82
C ASP A 39 -24.93 10.34 13.89
N GLU A 40 -23.90 10.72 13.14
CA GLU A 40 -23.15 9.80 12.29
C GLU A 40 -22.28 8.83 13.09
N LYS A 41 -21.69 9.26 14.21
CA LYS A 41 -21.00 8.34 15.14
C LYS A 41 -21.99 7.32 15.71
N MET A 42 -23.19 7.75 16.12
CA MET A 42 -24.25 6.83 16.54
C MET A 42 -24.67 5.89 15.41
N MET A 43 -24.72 6.38 14.18
CA MET A 43 -25.03 5.57 13.00
C MET A 43 -23.93 4.55 12.69
N ALA A 44 -22.65 4.91 12.83
CA ALA A 44 -21.53 3.98 12.68
C ALA A 44 -21.64 2.80 13.67
N VAL A 45 -21.93 3.09 14.94
CA VAL A 45 -22.15 2.06 15.96
C VAL A 45 -23.35 1.18 15.60
N ARG A 46 -24.49 1.78 15.21
CA ARG A 46 -25.67 1.02 14.75
C ARG A 46 -25.33 0.14 13.54
N ASN A 47 -24.53 0.65 12.60
CA ASN A 47 -24.12 -0.07 11.40
C ASN A 47 -23.30 -1.31 11.74
N ALA A 48 -22.39 -1.23 12.72
CA ALA A 48 -21.62 -2.37 13.22
C ALA A 48 -22.50 -3.37 14.00
N LEU A 49 -23.45 -2.88 14.80
CA LEU A 49 -24.38 -3.74 15.56
C LEU A 49 -25.33 -4.57 14.70
N ARG A 50 -25.53 -4.22 13.41
CA ARG A 50 -26.32 -5.04 12.47
C ARG A 50 -25.79 -6.47 12.32
N TYR A 51 -24.50 -6.69 12.58
CA TYR A 51 -23.89 -8.02 12.49
C TYR A 51 -24.10 -8.87 13.74
N VAL A 52 -24.62 -8.30 14.84
CA VAL A 52 -24.60 -8.92 16.16
C VAL A 52 -26.03 -9.15 16.64
N PRO A 53 -26.34 -10.29 17.29
CA PRO A 53 -27.59 -10.48 18.02
C PRO A 53 -27.87 -9.38 19.05
N THR A 54 -29.14 -8.97 19.17
CA THR A 54 -29.59 -7.84 20.01
C THR A 54 -29.25 -8.00 21.48
N LYS A 55 -29.17 -9.23 22.01
CA LYS A 55 -28.77 -9.53 23.39
C LYS A 55 -27.40 -8.97 23.78
N HIS A 56 -26.52 -8.73 22.80
CA HIS A 56 -25.17 -8.22 23.00
C HIS A 56 -25.01 -6.73 22.70
N HIS A 57 -26.07 -6.06 22.24
CA HIS A 57 -25.98 -4.69 21.76
C HIS A 57 -25.56 -3.71 22.85
N GLU A 58 -26.01 -3.88 24.10
CA GLU A 58 -25.66 -2.96 25.17
C GLU A 58 -24.15 -2.92 25.44
N LEU A 59 -23.53 -4.10 25.50
CA LEU A 59 -22.08 -4.22 25.70
C LEU A 59 -21.32 -3.70 24.49
N LEU A 60 -21.64 -4.20 23.30
CA LEU A 60 -20.85 -3.93 22.10
C LEU A 60 -21.06 -2.50 21.57
N ALA A 61 -22.20 -1.85 21.87
CA ALA A 61 -22.37 -0.44 21.55
C ALA A 61 -21.32 0.44 22.25
N LYS A 62 -21.01 0.13 23.53
CA LYS A 62 -19.99 0.84 24.32
C LYS A 62 -18.61 0.59 23.74
N GLU A 63 -18.25 -0.68 23.49
CA GLU A 63 -16.96 -1.05 22.92
C GLU A 63 -16.74 -0.46 21.52
N PHE A 64 -17.74 -0.51 20.64
CA PHE A 64 -17.62 0.07 19.30
C PHE A 64 -17.53 1.59 19.33
N ALA A 65 -18.23 2.26 20.25
CA ALA A 65 -18.08 3.70 20.43
C ALA A 65 -16.67 4.09 20.90
N GLU A 66 -16.11 3.31 21.83
CA GLU A 66 -14.73 3.48 22.31
C GLU A 66 -13.70 3.25 21.19
N GLU A 67 -13.86 2.19 20.39
CA GLU A 67 -12.99 1.94 19.24
C GLU A 67 -13.05 3.07 18.22
N LEU A 68 -14.26 3.57 17.90
CA LEU A 68 -14.44 4.67 16.97
C LEU A 68 -13.74 5.95 17.44
N GLU A 69 -13.77 6.23 18.74
CA GLU A 69 -13.09 7.40 19.31
C GLU A 69 -11.57 7.22 19.37
N GLN A 70 -11.10 6.03 19.75
CA GLN A 70 -9.69 5.74 19.92
C GLN A 70 -8.96 5.62 18.58
N TYR A 71 -9.53 4.87 17.62
CA TYR A 71 -8.87 4.49 16.37
C TYR A 71 -9.45 5.20 15.14
N GLY A 72 -10.56 5.92 15.29
CA GLY A 72 -11.26 6.56 14.17
C GLY A 72 -12.04 5.57 13.31
N HIS A 73 -12.13 4.30 13.73
CA HIS A 73 -12.84 3.24 13.02
C HIS A 73 -13.24 2.11 13.97
N ILE A 74 -14.29 1.36 13.63
CA ILE A 74 -14.75 0.20 14.39
C ILE A 74 -14.19 -1.06 13.74
N TYR A 75 -13.09 -1.60 14.29
CA TYR A 75 -12.47 -2.84 13.83
C TYR A 75 -13.15 -4.07 14.43
N ALA A 76 -13.89 -3.88 15.53
CA ALA A 76 -14.52 -4.92 16.33
C ALA A 76 -13.50 -5.95 16.82
N PHE A 77 -12.43 -5.47 17.49
CA PHE A 77 -11.26 -6.27 17.88
C PHE A 77 -11.63 -7.48 18.73
N ARG A 78 -12.73 -7.43 19.48
CA ARG A 78 -13.26 -8.60 20.20
C ARG A 78 -13.35 -9.87 19.34
N PHE A 79 -13.65 -9.72 18.05
CA PHE A 79 -13.85 -10.85 17.12
C PHE A 79 -12.56 -11.28 16.40
N MET A 80 -11.45 -10.57 16.62
CA MET A 80 -10.13 -10.96 16.13
C MET A 80 -9.72 -12.30 16.76
N PRO A 81 -9.19 -13.26 15.98
CA PRO A 81 -8.59 -14.48 16.51
C PRO A 81 -7.46 -14.16 17.49
N ASN A 82 -7.38 -14.91 18.60
CA ASN A 82 -6.34 -14.72 19.61
C ASN A 82 -5.07 -15.56 19.30
N PHE A 83 -4.74 -15.67 18.01
CA PHE A 83 -3.56 -16.33 17.47
C PHE A 83 -3.20 -15.73 16.11
N ASP A 84 -1.94 -15.86 15.70
CA ASP A 84 -1.48 -15.35 14.41
C ASP A 84 -2.10 -16.13 13.26
N LEU A 85 -2.63 -15.41 12.28
CA LEU A 85 -3.15 -16.01 11.07
C LEU A 85 -1.98 -16.40 10.17
N LYS A 86 -2.00 -17.65 9.68
CA LYS A 86 -1.11 -18.14 8.64
C LYS A 86 -1.91 -18.99 7.68
N ALA A 87 -1.51 -19.03 6.42
CA ALA A 87 -2.13 -19.91 5.43
C ALA A 87 -1.71 -21.36 5.68
N PRO A 88 -2.62 -22.26 6.08
CA PRO A 88 -2.31 -23.67 6.25
C PRO A 88 -2.31 -24.39 4.89
N PRO A 89 -1.81 -25.64 4.82
CA PRO A 89 -2.05 -26.51 3.67
C PRO A 89 -3.55 -26.59 3.35
N LEU A 90 -3.90 -26.57 2.06
CA LEU A 90 -5.29 -26.55 1.61
C LEU A 90 -6.13 -27.70 2.20
N ALA A 91 -5.51 -28.87 2.39
CA ALA A 91 -6.16 -30.07 2.94
C ALA A 91 -6.60 -29.92 4.42
N GLU A 92 -6.06 -28.95 5.16
CA GLU A 92 -6.42 -28.69 6.55
C GLU A 92 -7.62 -27.74 6.69
N ILE A 93 -8.03 -27.09 5.60
CA ILE A 93 -9.14 -26.13 5.60
C ILE A 93 -10.45 -26.88 5.41
N SER A 94 -11.28 -26.89 6.46
CA SER A 94 -12.61 -27.49 6.41
C SER A 94 -13.59 -26.60 5.63
N ALA A 95 -13.87 -26.96 4.38
CA ALA A 95 -14.92 -26.37 3.57
C ALA A 95 -15.60 -27.43 2.69
N LYS A 96 -16.90 -27.23 2.38
CA LYS A 96 -17.63 -28.14 1.47
C LYS A 96 -17.16 -28.04 0.02
N SER A 97 -16.65 -26.88 -0.40
CA SER A 97 -16.10 -26.64 -1.73
C SER A 97 -14.59 -26.40 -1.65
N GLN A 98 -13.82 -27.13 -2.44
CA GLN A 98 -12.35 -26.96 -2.49
C GLN A 98 -11.95 -25.57 -3.00
N GLN A 99 -12.72 -24.98 -3.93
CA GLN A 99 -12.49 -23.61 -4.38
C GLN A 99 -12.70 -22.60 -3.24
N ALA A 100 -13.70 -22.82 -2.38
CA ALA A 100 -13.92 -21.98 -1.21
C ALA A 100 -12.81 -22.15 -0.15
N ALA A 101 -12.30 -23.37 0.04
CA ALA A 101 -11.12 -23.62 0.88
C ALA A 101 -9.88 -22.84 0.36
N ALA A 102 -9.68 -22.80 -0.96
CA ALA A 102 -8.59 -22.03 -1.56
C ALA A 102 -8.75 -20.52 -1.31
N ILE A 103 -9.98 -20.00 -1.38
CA ILE A 103 -10.23 -18.59 -1.05
C ILE A 103 -9.95 -18.30 0.43
N ILE A 104 -10.34 -19.20 1.35
CA ILE A 104 -10.00 -19.06 2.78
C ILE A 104 -8.49 -19.02 2.96
N LEU A 105 -7.75 -19.93 2.33
CA LEU A 105 -6.27 -19.95 2.35
C LEU A 105 -5.70 -18.58 1.97
N MET A 106 -6.19 -18.00 0.88
CA MET A 106 -5.69 -16.73 0.38
C MET A 106 -6.07 -15.54 1.27
N ILE A 107 -7.25 -15.56 1.89
CA ILE A 107 -7.65 -14.56 2.90
C ILE A 107 -6.69 -14.60 4.09
N LEU A 108 -6.38 -15.81 4.58
CA LEU A 108 -5.45 -16.00 5.71
C LEU A 108 -4.05 -15.51 5.36
N ASN A 109 -3.56 -15.82 4.15
CA ASN A 109 -2.27 -15.31 3.66
C ASN A 109 -2.23 -13.77 3.63
N ASN A 110 -3.30 -13.12 3.16
CA ASN A 110 -3.36 -11.64 3.12
C ASN A 110 -3.33 -10.98 4.51
N LEU A 111 -3.61 -11.73 5.58
CA LEU A 111 -3.61 -11.27 6.97
C LEU A 111 -2.46 -11.88 7.80
N ASP A 112 -1.56 -12.62 7.17
CA ASP A 112 -0.39 -13.20 7.83
C ASP A 112 0.52 -12.07 8.34
N PRO A 113 0.96 -12.07 9.61
CA PRO A 113 1.88 -11.05 10.12
C PRO A 113 3.20 -10.91 9.35
N GLU A 114 3.64 -11.94 8.63
CA GLU A 114 4.81 -11.89 7.76
C GLU A 114 4.54 -11.21 6.41
N VAL A 115 3.26 -11.13 6.02
CA VAL A 115 2.80 -10.59 4.72
C VAL A 115 2.16 -9.21 4.87
N ALA A 116 1.23 -9.06 5.81
CA ALA A 116 0.41 -7.87 6.02
C ALA A 116 1.15 -6.73 6.71
N GLN A 117 0.81 -5.49 6.35
CA GLN A 117 1.39 -4.29 6.93
C GLN A 117 0.86 -4.01 8.34
N PHE A 118 -0.46 -4.06 8.54
CA PHE A 118 -1.13 -3.90 9.84
C PHE A 118 -2.16 -5.03 10.00
N PRO A 119 -1.73 -6.25 10.36
CA PRO A 119 -2.58 -7.45 10.33
C PRO A 119 -3.80 -7.32 11.26
N GLN A 120 -3.64 -6.69 12.43
CA GLN A 120 -4.73 -6.55 13.39
C GLN A 120 -5.82 -5.57 12.95
N GLU A 121 -5.48 -4.58 12.12
CA GLU A 121 -6.43 -3.64 11.50
C GLU A 121 -6.89 -4.09 10.11
N LEU A 122 -6.61 -5.36 9.75
CA LEU A 122 -6.96 -6.00 8.49
C LEU A 122 -6.35 -5.35 7.25
N VAL A 123 -5.24 -4.61 7.41
CA VAL A 123 -4.55 -3.90 6.32
C VAL A 123 -3.40 -4.75 5.80
N THR A 124 -3.49 -5.18 4.54
CA THR A 124 -2.42 -5.94 3.88
C THR A 124 -1.29 -5.03 3.43
N TYR A 125 -1.58 -3.91 2.74
CA TYR A 125 -0.54 -2.96 2.30
C TYR A 125 -1.11 -1.58 1.91
N GLY A 126 -0.23 -0.64 1.55
CA GLY A 126 -0.60 0.68 1.04
C GLY A 126 -1.14 1.63 2.12
N GLY A 127 -0.94 1.30 3.40
CA GLY A 127 -1.38 2.08 4.56
C GLY A 127 -2.85 1.90 4.94
N ASN A 128 -3.74 1.62 3.97
CA ASN A 128 -5.18 1.41 4.20
C ASN A 128 -5.82 0.38 3.25
N GLY A 129 -5.04 -0.36 2.46
CA GLY A 129 -5.54 -1.45 1.63
C GLY A 129 -5.98 -2.64 2.49
N GLN A 130 -7.28 -2.79 2.69
CA GLN A 130 -7.86 -3.74 3.63
C GLN A 130 -8.44 -4.97 2.96
N VAL A 131 -8.40 -6.07 3.71
CA VAL A 131 -9.09 -7.33 3.40
C VAL A 131 -10.57 -7.18 3.75
N PHE A 132 -10.87 -6.77 4.99
CA PHE A 132 -12.21 -6.48 5.48
C PHE A 132 -12.21 -5.20 6.31
N SER A 133 -13.40 -4.59 6.46
CA SER A 133 -13.56 -3.35 7.22
C SER A 133 -13.48 -3.63 8.73
N ASN A 134 -13.93 -4.80 9.17
CA ASN A 134 -13.88 -5.24 10.57
C ASN A 134 -13.79 -6.77 10.70
N TRP A 135 -13.46 -7.23 11.91
CA TRP A 135 -13.29 -8.65 12.21
C TRP A 135 -14.58 -9.47 12.19
N ILE A 136 -15.75 -8.85 12.34
CA ILE A 136 -17.03 -9.58 12.23
C ILE A 136 -17.27 -10.00 10.77
N GLN A 137 -16.98 -9.11 9.82
CA GLN A 137 -17.02 -9.43 8.39
C GLN A 137 -16.08 -10.58 8.05
N PHE A 138 -14.84 -10.56 8.54
CA PHE A 138 -13.89 -11.66 8.39
C PHE A 138 -14.50 -13.01 8.85
N ARG A 139 -15.04 -13.05 10.07
CA ARG A 139 -15.64 -14.28 10.65
C ARG A 139 -16.82 -14.79 9.83
N LEU A 140 -17.73 -13.89 9.43
CA LEU A 140 -18.89 -14.25 8.63
C LEU A 140 -18.50 -14.77 7.23
N VAL A 141 -17.53 -14.12 6.58
CA VAL A 141 -17.04 -14.56 5.26
C VAL A 141 -16.43 -15.95 5.33
N LEU A 142 -15.57 -16.23 6.32
CA LEU A 142 -14.99 -17.55 6.50
C LEU A 142 -16.07 -18.62 6.77
N ARG A 143 -17.09 -18.30 7.57
CA ARG A 143 -18.24 -19.19 7.82
C ARG A 143 -19.04 -19.47 6.54
N TYR A 144 -19.31 -18.45 5.72
CA TYR A 144 -19.99 -18.65 4.43
C TYR A 144 -19.16 -19.50 3.47
N LEU A 145 -17.86 -19.22 3.35
CA LEU A 145 -16.95 -19.99 2.49
C LEU A 145 -16.82 -21.45 2.95
N ALA A 146 -16.78 -21.72 4.25
CA ALA A 146 -16.72 -23.08 4.76
C ALA A 146 -18.00 -23.89 4.44
N GLN A 147 -19.16 -23.23 4.43
CA GLN A 147 -20.47 -23.89 4.32
C GLN A 147 -21.04 -23.93 2.89
N MET A 148 -20.57 -23.07 2.00
CA MET A 148 -21.12 -22.93 0.65
C MET A 148 -20.86 -24.17 -0.21
N THR A 149 -21.78 -24.46 -1.11
CA THR A 149 -21.59 -25.48 -2.15
C THR A 149 -20.93 -24.89 -3.39
N SER A 150 -20.56 -25.76 -4.34
CA SER A 150 -20.05 -25.32 -5.65
C SER A 150 -21.14 -24.71 -6.56
N GLU A 151 -22.41 -24.69 -6.14
CA GLU A 151 -23.53 -24.10 -6.87
C GLU A 151 -24.00 -22.78 -6.24
N GLN A 152 -23.14 -22.15 -5.45
CA GLN A 152 -23.40 -20.87 -4.81
C GLN A 152 -22.29 -19.87 -5.13
N THR A 153 -22.65 -18.59 -5.02
CA THR A 153 -21.73 -17.46 -5.10
C THR A 153 -21.95 -16.57 -3.88
N LEU A 154 -20.86 -16.28 -3.15
CA LEU A 154 -20.83 -15.29 -2.08
C LEU A 154 -20.65 -13.90 -2.69
N VAL A 155 -21.55 -12.98 -2.35
CA VAL A 155 -21.48 -11.59 -2.85
C VAL A 155 -20.94 -10.68 -1.76
N LEU A 156 -19.84 -9.98 -2.03
CA LEU A 156 -19.16 -9.09 -1.08
C LEU A 156 -19.26 -7.61 -1.51
N TYR A 157 -19.83 -6.80 -0.61
CA TYR A 157 -19.98 -5.36 -0.74
C TYR A 157 -18.95 -4.64 0.13
N SER A 158 -17.80 -4.30 -0.44
CA SER A 158 -16.70 -3.63 0.27
C SER A 158 -16.37 -4.29 1.62
N GLY A 159 -16.17 -5.61 1.60
CA GLY A 159 -15.91 -6.43 2.78
C GLY A 159 -17.18 -7.01 3.44
N HIS A 160 -18.35 -6.37 3.31
CA HIS A 160 -19.60 -6.90 3.86
C HIS A 160 -20.07 -8.15 3.09
N PRO A 161 -20.26 -9.31 3.75
CA PRO A 161 -20.89 -10.45 3.11
C PRO A 161 -22.40 -10.24 3.01
N LEU A 162 -22.89 -9.91 1.81
CA LEU A 162 -24.32 -9.76 1.57
C LEU A 162 -25.04 -11.11 1.73
N GLY A 163 -24.42 -12.19 1.26
CA GLY A 163 -24.92 -13.54 1.43
C GLY A 163 -24.50 -14.50 0.33
N LEU A 164 -24.93 -15.75 0.47
CA LEU A 164 -24.79 -16.80 -0.53
C LEU A 164 -26.03 -16.82 -1.42
N PHE A 165 -25.83 -16.75 -2.73
CA PHE A 165 -26.89 -16.81 -3.74
C PHE A 165 -26.69 -18.05 -4.62
N PRO A 166 -27.76 -18.73 -5.06
CA PRO A 166 -27.65 -19.81 -6.03
C PRO A 166 -26.97 -19.34 -7.32
N SER A 167 -26.10 -20.19 -7.86
CA SER A 167 -25.42 -20.01 -9.14
C SER A 167 -25.18 -21.39 -9.79
N HIS A 168 -24.03 -21.62 -10.41
CA HIS A 168 -23.68 -22.90 -11.05
C HIS A 168 -22.20 -23.23 -10.85
N VAL A 169 -21.80 -24.47 -11.11
CA VAL A 169 -20.43 -24.97 -10.83
C VAL A 169 -19.32 -24.15 -11.48
N ASP A 170 -19.54 -23.62 -12.69
CA ASP A 170 -18.57 -22.80 -13.41
C ASP A 170 -18.58 -21.31 -13.03
N ALA A 171 -19.55 -20.87 -12.20
CA ALA A 171 -19.61 -19.49 -11.74
C ALA A 171 -18.48 -19.18 -10.74
N PRO A 172 -18.11 -17.89 -10.56
CA PRO A 172 -17.22 -17.50 -9.47
C PRO A 172 -17.82 -17.87 -8.10
N ARG A 173 -17.01 -18.43 -7.21
CA ARG A 173 -17.44 -18.68 -5.81
C ARG A 173 -17.62 -17.39 -5.02
N VAL A 174 -16.91 -16.32 -5.39
CA VAL A 174 -17.02 -15.00 -4.76
C VAL A 174 -17.07 -13.92 -5.83
N THR A 175 -17.95 -12.94 -5.65
CA THR A 175 -17.91 -11.67 -6.37
C THR A 175 -17.58 -10.55 -5.40
N ILE A 176 -16.58 -9.74 -5.72
CA ILE A 176 -16.01 -8.76 -4.79
C ILE A 176 -16.09 -7.37 -5.41
N THR A 177 -16.70 -6.45 -4.68
CA THR A 177 -16.58 -5.01 -4.94
C THR A 177 -15.89 -4.36 -3.74
N ASN A 178 -15.00 -3.41 -3.98
CA ASN A 178 -14.34 -2.64 -2.93
C ASN A 178 -14.28 -1.17 -3.33
N GLY A 179 -14.79 -0.26 -2.50
CA GLY A 179 -14.68 1.17 -2.75
C GLY A 179 -15.49 1.67 -3.95
N MET A 180 -16.45 0.88 -4.44
CA MET A 180 -17.32 1.30 -5.54
C MET A 180 -18.23 2.44 -5.09
N MET A 181 -18.18 3.55 -5.82
CA MET A 181 -18.82 4.81 -5.46
C MET A 181 -19.51 5.42 -6.67
N ILE A 182 -20.61 6.14 -6.43
CA ILE A 182 -21.16 7.05 -7.44
C ILE A 182 -20.07 8.10 -7.73
N PRO A 183 -19.70 8.36 -9.01
CA PRO A 183 -18.50 9.14 -9.34
C PRO A 183 -18.41 10.51 -8.65
N ASN A 184 -19.52 11.25 -8.58
CA ASN A 184 -19.58 12.57 -7.94
C ASN A 184 -19.27 12.55 -6.42
N PHE A 185 -19.32 11.37 -5.80
CA PHE A 185 -19.05 11.17 -4.37
C PHE A 185 -17.75 10.41 -4.13
N SER A 186 -17.01 10.03 -5.17
CA SER A 186 -15.76 9.26 -5.08
C SER A 186 -14.57 10.17 -4.71
N THR A 187 -14.64 10.81 -3.55
CA THR A 187 -13.61 11.72 -3.04
C THR A 187 -13.00 11.18 -1.74
N LYS A 188 -11.76 11.57 -1.43
CA LYS A 188 -11.08 11.14 -0.19
C LYS A 188 -11.85 11.49 1.09
N PRO A 189 -12.41 12.71 1.26
CA PRO A 189 -13.23 13.02 2.44
C PRO A 189 -14.48 12.15 2.57
N GLN A 190 -15.12 11.83 1.45
CA GLN A 190 -16.28 10.91 1.44
C GLN A 190 -15.84 9.49 1.80
N TYR A 191 -14.72 9.00 1.27
CA TYR A 191 -14.15 7.73 1.68
C TYR A 191 -13.89 7.68 3.20
N ASP A 192 -13.23 8.69 3.78
CA ASP A 192 -12.91 8.70 5.22
C ASP A 192 -14.19 8.64 6.08
N LYS A 193 -15.20 9.42 5.70
CA LYS A 193 -16.52 9.40 6.32
C LYS A 193 -17.21 8.03 6.21
N LEU A 194 -17.28 7.48 5.00
CA LEU A 194 -18.02 6.24 4.71
C LEU A 194 -17.29 5.00 5.24
N PHE A 195 -15.97 5.05 5.32
CA PHE A 195 -15.16 4.03 5.95
C PHE A 195 -15.47 3.97 7.45
N ALA A 196 -15.42 5.11 8.16
CA ALA A 196 -15.75 5.19 9.59
C ALA A 196 -17.22 4.80 9.89
N LEU A 197 -18.14 5.07 8.96
CA LEU A 197 -19.54 4.61 9.03
C LEU A 197 -19.70 3.09 8.80
N GLY A 198 -18.66 2.39 8.36
CA GLY A 198 -18.69 0.95 8.06
C GLY A 198 -19.49 0.60 6.80
N VAL A 199 -19.52 1.49 5.79
CA VAL A 199 -20.28 1.27 4.54
C VAL A 199 -19.41 1.13 3.29
N THR A 200 -18.10 1.34 3.41
CA THR A 200 -17.14 1.05 2.34
C THR A 200 -15.77 0.68 2.91
N GLN A 201 -14.85 0.23 2.06
CA GLN A 201 -13.44 0.03 2.38
C GLN A 201 -12.58 0.29 1.14
N TYR A 202 -11.28 0.53 1.33
CA TYR A 202 -10.33 0.58 0.24
C TYR A 202 -9.61 -0.76 0.12
N GLY A 203 -9.89 -1.52 -0.93
CA GLY A 203 -9.32 -2.85 -1.14
C GLY A 203 -7.96 -2.86 -1.85
N GLN A 204 -7.42 -1.70 -2.24
CA GLN A 204 -6.30 -1.65 -3.19
C GLN A 204 -6.62 -2.54 -4.41
N MET A 205 -5.65 -3.30 -4.91
CA MET A 205 -5.77 -4.27 -6.01
C MET A 205 -5.88 -5.67 -5.40
N THR A 206 -4.86 -6.11 -4.67
CA THR A 206 -4.72 -7.50 -4.19
C THR A 206 -5.02 -7.69 -2.70
N ALA A 207 -5.22 -6.60 -1.95
CA ALA A 207 -5.57 -6.69 -0.53
C ALA A 207 -7.03 -7.15 -0.36
N GLY A 208 -7.97 -6.44 -0.97
CA GLY A 208 -9.41 -6.74 -0.89
C GLY A 208 -9.88 -7.80 -1.86
N SER A 209 -9.01 -8.32 -2.74
CA SER A 209 -9.29 -9.44 -3.65
C SER A 209 -8.59 -10.75 -3.26
N TYR A 210 -7.89 -10.75 -2.12
CA TYR A 210 -7.31 -11.94 -1.50
C TYR A 210 -6.27 -12.64 -2.38
N CYS A 211 -5.28 -11.90 -2.87
CA CYS A 211 -4.23 -12.49 -3.72
C CYS A 211 -2.86 -11.81 -3.59
N TYR A 212 -2.58 -11.17 -2.45
CA TYR A 212 -1.30 -10.53 -2.22
C TYR A 212 -0.27 -11.55 -1.71
N ILE A 213 0.77 -11.81 -2.51
CA ILE A 213 1.81 -12.81 -2.21
C ILE A 213 3.08 -12.20 -1.61
N GLY A 214 2.93 -11.09 -0.90
CA GLY A 214 4.08 -10.32 -0.44
C GLY A 214 4.78 -9.59 -1.59
N PRO A 215 6.03 -9.18 -1.37
CA PRO A 215 6.71 -8.23 -2.24
C PRO A 215 7.30 -8.83 -3.53
N GLN A 216 7.24 -10.16 -3.73
CA GLN A 216 7.81 -10.83 -4.92
C GLN A 216 7.21 -10.32 -6.24
N GLY A 217 5.89 -10.16 -6.32
CA GLY A 217 5.23 -9.65 -7.54
C GLY A 217 5.76 -8.27 -7.94
N ILE A 218 6.09 -7.43 -6.96
CA ILE A 218 6.62 -6.09 -7.17
C ILE A 218 8.09 -6.14 -7.60
N VAL A 219 8.90 -7.08 -7.07
CA VAL A 219 10.30 -7.26 -7.51
C VAL A 219 10.33 -7.50 -9.02
N HIS A 220 9.54 -8.46 -9.52
CA HIS A 220 9.51 -8.76 -10.95
C HIS A 220 9.05 -7.57 -11.79
N GLY A 221 7.90 -6.97 -11.46
CA GLY A 221 7.38 -5.82 -12.20
C GLY A 221 8.34 -4.62 -12.22
N THR A 222 9.07 -4.40 -11.12
CA THR A 222 10.06 -3.34 -11.01
C THR A 222 11.33 -3.63 -11.79
N THR A 223 11.80 -4.87 -11.79
CA THR A 223 12.94 -5.28 -12.64
C THR A 223 12.63 -5.00 -14.11
N ILE A 224 11.45 -5.42 -14.58
CA ILE A 224 11.01 -5.19 -15.96
C ILE A 224 10.89 -3.70 -16.27
N THR A 225 10.39 -2.90 -15.32
CA THR A 225 10.28 -1.44 -15.49
C THR A 225 11.65 -0.79 -15.64
N ILE A 226 12.61 -1.10 -14.76
CA ILE A 226 13.97 -0.56 -14.79
C ILE A 226 14.71 -0.98 -16.07
N MET A 227 14.61 -2.26 -16.45
CA MET A 227 15.24 -2.77 -17.69
C MET A 227 14.68 -2.08 -18.94
N ASN A 228 13.36 -1.88 -19.00
CA ASN A 228 12.75 -1.16 -20.12
C ASN A 228 13.07 0.34 -20.11
N ALA A 229 13.19 0.96 -18.92
CA ALA A 229 13.69 2.33 -18.80
C ALA A 229 15.12 2.45 -19.35
N GLY A 230 15.98 1.47 -19.06
CA GLY A 230 17.33 1.37 -19.62
C GLY A 230 17.33 1.32 -21.15
N ARG A 231 16.59 0.38 -21.74
CA ARG A 231 16.48 0.25 -23.20
C ARG A 231 15.89 1.50 -23.85
N ARG A 232 14.85 2.06 -23.26
CA ARG A 232 14.08 3.16 -23.84
C ARG A 232 14.77 4.50 -23.73
N TYR A 233 15.24 4.84 -22.52
CA TYR A 233 15.74 6.18 -22.23
C TYR A 233 17.25 6.28 -22.43
N LEU A 234 17.99 5.20 -22.15
CA LEU A 234 19.44 5.21 -22.26
C LEU A 234 19.95 4.47 -23.51
N GLY A 235 19.09 3.73 -24.22
CA GLY A 235 19.47 2.96 -25.41
C GLY A 235 20.41 1.79 -25.10
N VAL A 236 20.34 1.21 -23.90
CA VAL A 236 21.23 0.13 -23.44
C VAL A 236 20.44 -1.11 -23.03
N ASP A 237 20.96 -2.29 -23.35
CA ASP A 237 20.40 -3.57 -22.90
C ASP A 237 20.88 -3.98 -21.51
N GLU A 238 22.10 -3.56 -21.15
CA GLU A 238 22.71 -3.80 -19.84
C GLU A 238 22.88 -2.49 -19.08
N LEU A 239 22.53 -2.51 -17.79
CA LEU A 239 22.60 -1.34 -16.92
C LEU A 239 23.87 -1.30 -16.05
N ALA A 240 24.90 -2.08 -16.39
CA ALA A 240 26.15 -2.11 -15.63
C ALA A 240 26.79 -0.71 -15.57
N GLY A 241 26.99 -0.19 -14.35
CA GLY A 241 27.50 1.16 -14.10
C GLY A 241 26.47 2.30 -14.26
N LYS A 242 25.23 1.99 -14.66
CA LYS A 242 24.11 2.94 -14.65
C LYS A 242 23.54 3.09 -13.25
N VAL A 243 23.10 4.30 -12.93
CA VAL A 243 22.63 4.67 -11.59
C VAL A 243 21.15 5.01 -11.65
N PHE A 244 20.37 4.30 -10.85
CA PHE A 244 18.95 4.51 -10.63
C PHE A 244 18.71 5.06 -9.21
N VAL A 245 18.05 6.22 -9.10
CA VAL A 245 17.72 6.83 -7.80
C VAL A 245 16.20 6.87 -7.62
N THR A 246 15.74 6.48 -6.43
CA THR A 246 14.32 6.43 -6.07
C THR A 246 14.12 6.60 -4.56
N ALA A 247 12.88 6.46 -4.09
CA ALA A 247 12.51 6.58 -2.68
C ALA A 247 11.45 5.57 -2.23
N GLY A 248 11.45 5.35 -0.91
CA GLY A 248 10.54 4.49 -0.17
C GLY A 248 11.03 3.04 -0.08
N LEU A 249 11.07 2.50 1.13
CA LEU A 249 11.36 1.09 1.43
C LEU A 249 10.19 0.38 2.15
N GLY A 250 8.98 0.92 2.01
CA GLY A 250 7.72 0.35 2.47
C GLY A 250 7.32 -0.95 1.76
N GLY A 251 6.04 -1.34 1.86
CA GLY A 251 5.55 -2.66 1.41
C GLY A 251 5.93 -3.01 -0.03
N MET A 252 5.51 -2.19 -0.99
CA MET A 252 5.81 -2.35 -2.42
C MET A 252 7.18 -1.76 -2.79
N SER A 253 7.44 -0.52 -2.37
CA SER A 253 8.65 0.23 -2.75
C SER A 253 9.95 -0.38 -2.22
N GLY A 254 9.88 -1.19 -1.16
CA GLY A 254 11.01 -1.97 -0.66
C GLY A 254 11.56 -2.99 -1.64
N ALA A 255 10.83 -3.34 -2.71
CA ALA A 255 11.31 -4.21 -3.77
C ALA A 255 12.27 -3.52 -4.76
N GLN A 256 12.30 -2.19 -4.81
CA GLN A 256 13.10 -1.44 -5.78
C GLN A 256 14.60 -1.74 -5.74
N PRO A 257 15.26 -1.80 -4.55
CA PRO A 257 16.70 -2.09 -4.52
C PRO A 257 17.00 -3.50 -5.04
N LYS A 258 16.19 -4.49 -4.66
CA LYS A 258 16.36 -5.87 -5.15
C LYS A 258 16.12 -5.98 -6.65
N ALA A 259 15.10 -5.30 -7.16
CA ALA A 259 14.78 -5.24 -8.58
C ALA A 259 15.92 -4.59 -9.39
N ALA A 260 16.48 -3.49 -8.88
CA ALA A 260 17.63 -2.83 -9.48
C ALA A 260 18.89 -3.71 -9.49
N THR A 261 19.13 -4.47 -8.42
CA THR A 261 20.21 -5.47 -8.39
C THR A 261 20.02 -6.55 -9.47
N ILE A 262 18.80 -7.06 -9.64
CA ILE A 262 18.50 -8.07 -10.69
C ILE A 262 18.65 -7.45 -12.08
N ALA A 263 18.23 -6.19 -12.26
CA ALA A 263 18.40 -5.45 -13.51
C ALA A 263 19.87 -5.10 -13.81
N GLY A 264 20.79 -5.32 -12.86
CA GLY A 264 22.23 -5.13 -13.05
C GLY A 264 22.69 -3.67 -12.92
N CYS A 265 21.96 -2.82 -12.20
CA CYS A 265 22.30 -1.40 -12.03
C CYS A 265 22.68 -1.05 -10.60
N ILE A 266 23.28 0.12 -10.42
CA ILE A 266 23.51 0.71 -9.11
C ILE A 266 22.21 1.41 -8.70
N SER A 267 21.67 1.09 -7.53
CA SER A 267 20.50 1.79 -7.00
C SER A 267 20.81 2.57 -5.75
N VAL A 268 20.21 3.76 -5.63
CA VAL A 268 20.12 4.50 -4.38
C VAL A 268 18.65 4.70 -4.03
N THR A 269 18.22 4.19 -2.88
CA THR A 269 16.84 4.35 -2.41
C THR A 269 16.83 5.12 -1.10
N ALA A 270 16.23 6.31 -1.09
CA ALA A 270 16.05 7.10 0.12
C ALA A 270 14.86 6.59 0.95
N GLU A 271 15.04 6.51 2.26
CA GLU A 271 13.99 6.16 3.22
C GLU A 271 14.22 6.92 4.52
N VAL A 272 13.17 7.54 5.05
CA VAL A 272 13.21 8.30 6.31
C VAL A 272 13.02 7.40 7.52
N CYS A 273 12.30 6.29 7.37
CA CYS A 273 12.02 5.34 8.44
C CYS A 273 13.15 4.30 8.57
N ALA A 274 13.92 4.41 9.65
CA ALA A 274 15.00 3.47 9.96
C ALA A 274 14.52 2.01 10.02
N ASP A 275 13.35 1.76 10.60
CA ASP A 275 12.78 0.40 10.69
C ASP A 275 12.54 -0.22 9.31
N ALA A 276 11.99 0.55 8.36
CA ALA A 276 11.76 0.09 7.00
C ALA A 276 13.09 -0.22 6.30
N LEU A 277 14.08 0.67 6.39
CA LEU A 277 15.40 0.49 5.78
C LEU A 277 16.12 -0.73 6.36
N LEU A 278 16.22 -0.81 7.69
CA LEU A 278 16.88 -1.92 8.38
C LEU A 278 16.18 -3.25 8.12
N LYS A 279 14.84 -3.26 7.99
CA LYS A 279 14.10 -4.46 7.58
C LYS A 279 14.55 -4.93 6.20
N ARG A 280 14.68 -4.04 5.21
CA ARG A 280 15.14 -4.42 3.86
C ARG A 280 16.60 -4.85 3.82
N HIS A 281 17.44 -4.23 4.64
CA HIS A 281 18.82 -4.67 4.79
C HIS A 281 18.92 -6.08 5.38
N LYS A 282 18.21 -6.36 6.48
CA LYS A 282 18.14 -7.69 7.11
C LYS A 282 17.60 -8.78 6.16
N GLN A 283 16.71 -8.40 5.24
CA GLN A 283 16.19 -9.31 4.21
C GLN A 283 17.20 -9.61 3.09
N GLY A 284 18.35 -8.93 3.04
CA GLY A 284 19.30 -9.02 1.93
C GLY A 284 18.78 -8.38 0.63
N TRP A 285 17.82 -7.46 0.75
CA TRP A 285 17.25 -6.72 -0.37
C TRP A 285 18.00 -5.41 -0.62
N LEU A 286 18.63 -4.89 0.42
CA LEU A 286 19.47 -3.70 0.43
C LEU A 286 20.85 -4.07 0.97
N GLU A 287 21.92 -3.83 0.22
CA GLU A 287 23.26 -4.32 0.58
C GLU A 287 24.04 -3.35 1.47
N GLU A 288 24.04 -2.06 1.15
CA GLU A 288 24.75 -1.01 1.88
C GLU A 288 23.78 0.12 2.22
N TYR A 289 24.04 0.84 3.30
CA TYR A 289 23.29 2.04 3.63
C TYR A 289 24.13 3.03 4.43
N SER A 290 23.79 4.30 4.30
CA SER A 290 24.39 5.38 5.10
C SER A 290 23.38 6.51 5.31
N SER A 291 23.54 7.26 6.40
CA SER A 291 22.87 8.55 6.61
C SER A 291 23.73 9.74 6.16
N ASP A 292 24.99 9.52 5.77
CA ASP A 292 25.87 10.56 5.24
C ASP A 292 25.77 10.63 3.70
N LEU A 293 25.21 11.73 3.21
CA LEU A 293 25.10 12.03 1.80
C LEU A 293 26.44 12.02 1.05
N SER A 294 27.53 12.43 1.69
CA SER A 294 28.87 12.40 1.09
C SER A 294 29.35 10.97 0.87
N GLU A 295 29.06 10.08 1.82
CA GLU A 295 29.32 8.65 1.68
C GLU A 295 28.50 8.05 0.53
N ILE A 296 27.20 8.34 0.47
CA ILE A 296 26.32 7.88 -0.62
C ILE A 296 26.88 8.27 -2.00
N VAL A 297 27.30 9.51 -2.16
CA VAL A 297 27.88 10.00 -3.41
C VAL A 297 29.21 9.32 -3.74
N ASN A 298 30.06 9.09 -2.74
CA ASN A 298 31.31 8.36 -2.93
C ASN A 298 31.06 6.89 -3.33
N LEU A 299 30.06 6.24 -2.75
CA LEU A 299 29.64 4.89 -3.13
C LEU A 299 29.14 4.84 -4.58
N ILE A 300 28.30 5.81 -5.00
CA ILE A 300 27.87 5.92 -6.41
C ILE A 300 29.08 5.99 -7.34
N ARG A 301 30.02 6.91 -7.07
CA ARG A 301 31.24 7.08 -7.89
C ARG A 301 32.08 5.80 -7.96
N LYS A 302 32.30 5.16 -6.80
CA LYS A 302 33.06 3.92 -6.69
C LYS A 302 32.44 2.82 -7.55
N TYR A 303 31.17 2.50 -7.32
CA TYR A 303 30.52 1.38 -8.01
C TYR A 303 30.28 1.66 -9.49
N ARG A 304 30.08 2.92 -9.88
CA ARG A 304 30.03 3.30 -11.28
C ARG A 304 31.37 3.07 -11.98
N LYS A 305 32.48 3.45 -11.36
CA LYS A 305 33.84 3.19 -11.88
C LYS A 305 34.12 1.68 -12.01
N GLU A 306 33.69 0.90 -11.03
CA GLU A 306 33.84 -0.56 -11.00
C GLU A 306 32.82 -1.28 -11.92
N LYS A 307 31.82 -0.57 -12.44
CA LYS A 307 30.62 -1.13 -13.11
C LYS A 307 29.97 -2.26 -12.28
N LYS A 308 30.01 -2.13 -10.96
CA LYS A 308 29.54 -3.15 -10.03
C LYS A 308 28.11 -2.84 -9.61
N THR A 309 27.22 -3.80 -9.82
CA THR A 309 25.84 -3.74 -9.31
C THR A 309 25.84 -3.62 -7.79
N ARG A 310 25.10 -2.64 -7.26
CA ARG A 310 24.96 -2.46 -5.82
C ARG A 310 23.67 -1.76 -5.45
N SER A 311 23.04 -2.21 -4.39
CA SER A 311 21.89 -1.54 -3.76
C SER A 311 22.34 -0.73 -2.53
N ILE A 312 22.09 0.56 -2.56
CA ILE A 312 22.48 1.53 -1.53
C ILE A 312 21.23 2.20 -0.95
N GLY A 313 21.10 2.17 0.37
CA GLY A 313 20.06 2.89 1.10
C GLY A 313 20.57 4.22 1.62
N TYR A 314 19.81 5.29 1.41
CA TYR A 314 20.04 6.54 2.11
C TYR A 314 19.03 6.68 3.25
N LEU A 315 19.51 6.68 4.50
CA LEU A 315 18.67 6.94 5.66
C LEU A 315 18.49 8.45 5.82
N GLY A 316 17.44 8.98 5.18
CA GLY A 316 17.17 10.41 5.10
C GLY A 316 16.09 10.73 4.07
N ASN A 317 15.83 12.03 3.87
CA ASN A 317 14.77 12.46 2.97
C ASN A 317 15.23 12.43 1.51
N ILE A 318 14.38 11.93 0.60
CA ILE A 318 14.67 11.92 -0.83
C ILE A 318 14.97 13.31 -1.40
N VAL A 319 14.37 14.37 -0.83
CA VAL A 319 14.63 15.74 -1.27
C VAL A 319 16.07 16.15 -0.99
N ASP A 320 16.61 15.81 0.19
CA ASP A 320 18.01 16.10 0.52
C ASP A 320 18.95 15.36 -0.43
N LEU A 321 18.65 14.10 -0.77
CA LEU A 321 19.42 13.32 -1.74
C LEU A 321 19.38 13.96 -3.14
N TRP A 322 18.21 14.36 -3.64
CA TRP A 322 18.11 14.98 -4.95
C TRP A 322 18.81 16.33 -5.03
N GLU A 323 18.61 17.21 -4.05
CA GLU A 323 19.28 18.51 -3.98
C GLU A 323 20.80 18.33 -3.92
N ARG A 324 21.26 17.35 -3.14
CA ARG A 324 22.67 16.99 -3.04
C ARG A 324 23.26 16.46 -4.34
N LEU A 325 22.51 15.66 -5.10
CA LEU A 325 22.95 15.16 -6.41
C LEU A 325 22.92 16.26 -7.47
N ALA A 326 21.95 17.17 -7.41
CA ALA A 326 21.86 18.33 -8.29
C ALA A 326 23.04 19.30 -8.08
N ALA A 327 23.55 19.41 -6.85
CA ALA A 327 24.71 20.24 -6.51
C ALA A 327 26.06 19.66 -6.95
N GLU A 328 26.13 18.35 -7.28
CA GLU A 328 27.38 17.75 -7.76
C GLU A 328 27.70 18.21 -9.18
N PRO A 329 28.96 18.54 -9.50
CA PRO A 329 29.35 18.94 -10.86
C PRO A 329 29.22 17.80 -11.86
N ASP A 330 29.38 16.55 -11.40
CA ASP A 330 29.30 15.36 -12.24
C ASP A 330 27.83 14.93 -12.45
N HIS A 331 27.52 14.40 -13.63
CA HIS A 331 26.22 13.77 -13.90
C HIS A 331 26.19 12.37 -13.25
N LEU A 332 25.72 12.28 -12.00
CA LEU A 332 25.79 11.05 -11.18
C LEU A 332 24.59 10.11 -11.29
N VAL A 333 23.50 10.51 -11.95
CA VAL A 333 22.25 9.73 -12.01
C VAL A 333 21.73 9.66 -13.43
N ASP A 334 21.56 8.44 -13.95
CA ASP A 334 21.03 8.22 -15.29
C ASP A 334 19.49 8.13 -15.28
N LEU A 335 18.93 7.44 -14.27
CA LEU A 335 17.51 7.12 -14.14
C LEU A 335 16.97 7.57 -12.78
N GLY A 336 15.78 8.20 -12.76
CA GLY A 336 15.12 8.67 -11.55
C GLY A 336 13.65 8.27 -11.47
N SER A 337 13.17 7.94 -10.28
CA SER A 337 11.74 7.77 -10.02
C SER A 337 11.41 8.09 -8.55
N ASP A 338 10.15 7.90 -8.16
CA ASP A 338 9.68 8.03 -6.79
C ASP A 338 8.57 7.02 -6.51
N GLN A 339 8.64 6.36 -5.35
CA GLN A 339 7.60 5.43 -4.89
C GLN A 339 7.20 5.69 -3.44
N THR A 340 7.29 6.95 -3.00
CA THR A 340 6.63 7.40 -1.75
C THR A 340 5.10 7.24 -1.87
N SER A 341 4.37 7.24 -0.76
CA SER A 341 2.92 6.93 -0.77
C SER A 341 2.06 8.18 -0.96
N LEU A 342 2.24 8.88 -2.09
CA LEU A 342 1.55 10.13 -2.42
C LEU A 342 0.08 9.96 -2.84
N HIS A 343 -0.45 8.73 -2.86
CA HIS A 343 -1.90 8.49 -2.83
C HIS A 343 -2.53 8.88 -1.47
N ASN A 344 -1.71 9.04 -0.43
CA ASN A 344 -2.15 9.47 0.90
C ASN A 344 -1.11 10.41 1.57
N PRO A 345 -0.84 11.59 0.97
CA PRO A 345 0.31 12.43 1.29
C PRO A 345 0.27 13.00 2.71
N PHE A 346 -0.93 13.21 3.28
CA PHE A 346 -1.12 13.92 4.55
C PHE A 346 -1.35 13.00 5.76
N LEU A 347 -1.31 11.68 5.57
CA LEU A 347 -1.52 10.69 6.65
C LEU A 347 -0.37 9.66 6.66
N GLY A 348 0.87 10.17 6.63
CA GLY A 348 2.08 9.37 6.75
C GLY A 348 2.56 8.73 5.45
N GLY A 349 1.99 9.11 4.31
CA GLY A 349 2.43 8.64 3.00
C GLY A 349 3.66 9.37 2.46
N TYR A 350 3.85 10.63 2.84
CA TYR A 350 5.01 11.46 2.47
C TYR A 350 5.48 12.28 3.67
N TYR A 351 6.78 12.28 3.92
CA TYR A 351 7.40 13.00 5.04
C TYR A 351 8.10 14.25 4.50
N PRO A 352 7.75 15.45 4.99
CA PRO A 352 8.36 16.68 4.52
C PRO A 352 9.84 16.77 4.92
N VAL A 353 10.64 17.42 4.09
CA VAL A 353 12.07 17.64 4.33
C VAL A 353 12.28 18.74 5.38
N GLY A 354 13.29 18.56 6.23
CA GLY A 354 13.67 19.54 7.26
C GLY A 354 13.02 19.34 8.62
N ILE A 355 12.23 18.28 8.83
CA ILE A 355 11.74 17.84 10.14
C ILE A 355 11.99 16.33 10.33
N SER A 356 12.05 15.87 11.58
CA SER A 356 12.23 14.44 11.86
C SER A 356 10.94 13.63 11.61
N VAL A 357 11.07 12.30 11.54
CA VAL A 357 9.92 11.39 11.42
C VAL A 357 9.02 11.50 12.65
N GLU A 358 9.59 11.64 13.84
CA GLU A 358 8.87 11.78 15.11
C GLU A 358 8.07 13.09 15.16
N GLU A 359 8.68 14.20 14.72
CA GLU A 359 8.03 15.49 14.61
C GLU A 359 6.90 15.46 13.59
N ALA A 360 7.14 14.86 12.41
CA ALA A 360 6.14 14.67 11.37
C ALA A 360 4.94 13.85 11.87
N ASN A 361 5.19 12.73 12.56
CA ASN A 361 4.15 11.87 13.11
C ASN A 361 3.29 12.59 14.15
N THR A 362 3.91 13.40 15.00
CA THR A 362 3.20 14.23 15.97
C THR A 362 2.35 15.28 15.24
N MET A 363 2.98 16.07 14.36
CA MET A 363 2.36 17.19 13.66
C MET A 363 1.19 16.79 12.76
N MET A 364 1.24 15.59 12.18
CA MET A 364 0.17 15.03 11.35
C MET A 364 -1.16 14.94 12.10
N THR A 365 -1.12 14.78 13.43
CA THR A 365 -2.31 14.72 14.28
C THR A 365 -2.59 16.03 15.01
N SER A 366 -1.55 16.72 15.50
CA SER A 366 -1.70 17.94 16.29
C SER A 366 -1.94 19.19 15.44
N GLU A 367 -1.32 19.29 14.26
CA GLU A 367 -1.33 20.46 13.38
C GLU A 367 -1.47 20.05 11.88
N PRO A 368 -2.55 19.36 11.47
CA PRO A 368 -2.67 18.76 10.13
C PRO A 368 -2.54 19.76 8.97
N GLU A 369 -3.05 20.99 9.13
CA GLU A 369 -2.92 22.04 8.11
C GLU A 369 -1.48 22.53 7.95
N ARG A 370 -0.71 22.58 9.05
CA ARG A 370 0.72 22.92 8.99
C ARG A 370 1.51 21.78 8.35
N PHE A 371 1.23 20.54 8.73
CA PHE A 371 1.83 19.36 8.12
C PHE A 371 1.61 19.35 6.60
N LYS A 372 0.38 19.58 6.16
CA LYS A 372 0.01 19.68 4.73
C LYS A 372 0.83 20.74 3.99
N LYS A 373 1.00 21.94 4.57
CA LYS A 373 1.81 23.01 3.97
C LYS A 373 3.28 22.61 3.84
N LEU A 374 3.85 21.95 4.85
CA LEU A 374 5.23 21.44 4.79
C LEU A 374 5.40 20.35 3.72
N VAL A 375 4.44 19.44 3.60
CA VAL A 375 4.43 18.41 2.54
C VAL A 375 4.41 19.07 1.16
N GLN A 376 3.52 20.04 0.94
CA GLN A 376 3.44 20.77 -0.34
C GLN A 376 4.74 21.53 -0.65
N SER A 377 5.31 22.24 0.33
CA SER A 377 6.59 22.92 0.16
C SER A 377 7.74 21.96 -0.16
N SER A 378 7.73 20.77 0.42
CA SER A 378 8.73 19.72 0.15
C SER A 378 8.59 19.15 -1.25
N LEU A 379 7.36 18.94 -1.74
CA LEU A 379 7.10 18.50 -3.11
C LEU A 379 7.62 19.50 -4.16
N LEU A 380 7.48 20.80 -3.89
CA LEU A 380 8.03 21.84 -4.77
C LEU A 380 9.56 21.79 -4.84
N ARG A 381 10.24 21.57 -3.72
CA ARG A 381 11.70 21.37 -3.68
C ARG A 381 12.12 20.08 -4.38
N HIS A 382 11.39 19.00 -4.13
CA HIS A 382 11.60 17.68 -4.74
C HIS A 382 11.62 17.79 -6.26
N ILE A 383 10.56 18.37 -6.85
CA ILE A 383 10.47 18.48 -8.30
C ILE A 383 11.47 19.46 -8.90
N ALA A 384 11.82 20.55 -8.19
CA ALA A 384 12.84 21.49 -8.67
C ALA A 384 14.23 20.85 -8.78
N ALA A 385 14.59 19.97 -7.84
CA ALA A 385 15.85 19.21 -7.90
C ALA A 385 15.83 18.18 -9.05
N ILE A 386 14.70 17.50 -9.26
CA ILE A 386 14.50 16.61 -10.41
C ILE A 386 14.61 17.37 -11.72
N ASP A 387 13.98 18.55 -11.84
CA ASP A 387 14.05 19.41 -13.02
C ASP A 387 15.51 19.78 -13.35
N THR A 388 16.31 20.11 -12.32
CA THR A 388 17.73 20.44 -12.47
C THR A 388 18.53 19.26 -13.00
N LEU A 389 18.31 18.06 -12.46
CA LEU A 389 18.99 16.84 -12.89
C LEU A 389 18.54 16.37 -14.28
N ALA A 390 17.25 16.53 -14.59
CA ALA A 390 16.69 16.19 -15.89
C ALA A 390 17.27 17.10 -16.99
N ALA A 391 17.41 18.40 -16.71
CA ALA A 391 18.10 19.33 -17.63
C ALA A 391 19.57 18.94 -17.89
N ARG A 392 20.17 18.15 -16.99
CA ARG A 392 21.53 17.61 -17.12
C ARG A 392 21.59 16.19 -17.70
N GLY A 393 20.47 15.67 -18.20
CA GLY A 393 20.41 14.37 -18.90
C GLY A 393 19.83 13.21 -18.10
N MET A 394 19.35 13.43 -16.87
CA MET A 394 18.67 12.36 -16.10
C MET A 394 17.27 12.11 -16.68
N HIS A 395 16.88 10.85 -16.84
CA HIS A 395 15.51 10.52 -17.21
C HIS A 395 14.67 10.17 -15.98
N PHE A 396 13.63 10.96 -15.73
CA PHE A 396 12.69 10.74 -14.63
C PHE A 396 11.34 10.21 -15.12
N TRP A 397 10.72 9.31 -14.36
CA TRP A 397 9.34 8.88 -14.57
C TRP A 397 8.57 8.73 -13.26
N ASP A 398 7.24 8.91 -13.33
CA ASP A 398 6.32 8.67 -12.22
C ASP A 398 5.96 7.17 -12.11
N TYR A 399 6.06 6.63 -10.90
CA TYR A 399 5.81 5.20 -10.63
C TYR A 399 4.35 4.89 -10.27
N GLY A 400 3.39 5.72 -10.70
CA GLY A 400 1.97 5.53 -10.44
C GLY A 400 1.57 5.78 -8.99
N ASN A 401 2.35 6.56 -8.25
CA ASN A 401 2.12 6.87 -6.83
C ASN A 401 1.45 8.23 -6.61
N ALA A 402 1.02 8.90 -7.68
CA ALA A 402 0.45 10.25 -7.70
C ALA A 402 1.45 11.39 -7.41
N PHE A 403 2.75 11.17 -7.55
CA PHE A 403 3.77 12.21 -7.32
C PHE A 403 3.54 13.46 -8.18
N LEU A 404 3.40 13.30 -9.50
CA LEU A 404 3.24 14.46 -10.39
C LEU A 404 1.93 15.22 -10.13
N VAL A 405 0.86 14.48 -9.78
CA VAL A 405 -0.45 15.05 -9.44
C VAL A 405 -0.36 15.89 -8.17
N GLU A 406 0.29 15.37 -7.12
CA GLU A 406 0.46 16.10 -5.86
C GLU A 406 1.39 17.30 -6.01
N CYS A 407 2.44 17.20 -6.84
CA CYS A 407 3.26 18.36 -7.22
C CYS A 407 2.43 19.45 -7.92
N GLN A 408 1.55 19.09 -8.86
CA GLN A 408 0.65 20.05 -9.50
C GLN A 408 -0.33 20.68 -8.50
N ARG A 409 -0.89 19.88 -7.57
CA ARG A 409 -1.76 20.38 -6.49
C ARG A 409 -1.03 21.30 -5.51
N ALA A 410 0.27 21.10 -5.31
CA ALA A 410 1.13 21.97 -4.52
C ALA A 410 1.50 23.28 -5.24
N GLY A 411 1.22 23.40 -6.55
CA GLY A 411 1.45 24.60 -7.35
C GLY A 411 2.61 24.51 -8.34
N ALA A 412 3.24 23.34 -8.53
CA ALA A 412 4.25 23.17 -9.57
C ALA A 412 3.63 23.19 -10.96
N ASN A 413 4.30 23.82 -11.94
CA ASN A 413 3.91 23.72 -13.33
C ASN A 413 4.32 22.36 -13.91
N MET A 414 3.42 21.39 -13.80
CA MET A 414 3.69 20.02 -14.23
C MET A 414 3.20 19.71 -15.65
N ARG A 415 2.61 20.68 -16.34
CA ARG A 415 2.01 20.48 -17.67
C ARG A 415 3.09 20.35 -18.74
N HIS A 416 2.97 19.34 -19.60
CA HIS A 416 3.84 19.19 -20.77
C HIS A 416 3.68 20.41 -21.71
N PRO A 417 4.75 20.95 -22.32
CA PRO A 417 4.64 22.12 -23.20
C PRO A 417 3.68 21.95 -24.37
N GLN A 418 3.47 20.71 -24.83
CA GLN A 418 2.56 20.35 -25.92
C GLN A 418 1.22 19.77 -25.45
N ALA A 419 0.92 19.83 -24.14
CA ALA A 419 -0.30 19.26 -23.57
C ALA A 419 -1.56 19.98 -24.08
N LYS A 420 -2.53 19.22 -24.58
CA LYS A 420 -3.88 19.73 -24.92
C LYS A 420 -4.85 19.74 -23.73
N ASP A 421 -4.48 19.07 -22.64
CA ASP A 421 -5.25 18.96 -21.40
C ASP A 421 -4.38 19.32 -20.17
N ASP A 422 -4.99 19.22 -18.99
CA ASP A 422 -4.36 19.41 -17.68
C ASP A 422 -3.82 18.10 -17.06
N LYS A 423 -3.81 17.00 -17.83
CA LYS A 423 -3.43 15.65 -17.39
C LYS A 423 -2.15 15.13 -18.04
N THR A 424 -1.67 15.81 -19.08
CA THR A 424 -0.43 15.47 -19.77
C THR A 424 0.74 16.15 -19.06
N PHE A 425 1.51 15.35 -18.33
CA PHE A 425 2.61 15.82 -17.49
C PHE A 425 3.95 15.93 -18.24
N ARG A 426 4.86 16.79 -17.75
CA ARG A 426 6.24 16.95 -18.28
C ARG A 426 7.05 15.66 -18.19
N TYR A 427 6.83 14.88 -17.14
CA TYR A 427 7.43 13.57 -16.95
C TYR A 427 6.40 12.48 -17.24
N PRO A 428 6.80 11.39 -17.92
CA PRO A 428 5.89 10.30 -18.22
C PRO A 428 5.55 9.48 -16.97
N SER A 429 4.37 8.86 -16.98
CA SER A 429 4.09 7.73 -16.08
C SER A 429 4.69 6.45 -16.66
N TYR A 430 5.27 5.60 -15.80
CA TYR A 430 5.78 4.28 -16.23
C TYR A 430 4.71 3.45 -16.94
N MET A 431 3.45 3.56 -16.51
CA MET A 431 2.35 2.82 -17.12
C MET A 431 2.12 3.23 -18.57
N GLN A 432 2.19 4.51 -18.88
CA GLN A 432 1.92 5.01 -20.23
C GLN A 432 3.12 4.82 -21.15
N ASP A 433 4.32 5.11 -20.65
CA ASP A 433 5.49 5.25 -21.52
C ASP A 433 6.39 4.01 -21.54
N ILE A 434 6.45 3.25 -20.43
CA ILE A 434 7.30 2.06 -20.31
C ILE A 434 6.48 0.79 -20.51
N MET A 435 5.38 0.63 -19.76
CA MET A 435 4.57 -0.59 -19.77
C MET A 435 3.54 -0.60 -20.89
N GLY A 436 2.88 0.53 -21.16
CA GLY A 436 1.76 0.62 -22.10
C GLY A 436 2.13 0.24 -23.53
N ARG A 437 3.38 0.46 -23.95
CA ARG A 437 3.87 0.04 -25.27
C ARG A 437 4.46 -1.37 -25.30
N ASN A 438 5.01 -1.85 -24.19
CA ASN A 438 5.70 -3.16 -24.16
C ASN A 438 4.81 -4.32 -23.66
N LEU A 439 3.78 -4.04 -22.86
CA LEU A 439 2.80 -5.03 -22.37
C LEU A 439 1.42 -4.85 -22.99
N GLY A 440 1.05 -3.62 -23.35
CA GLY A 440 -0.20 -3.35 -24.06
C GLY A 440 -0.25 -4.03 -25.42
N ILE A 441 0.88 -4.10 -26.15
CA ILE A 441 0.90 -4.74 -27.49
C ILE A 441 0.76 -6.28 -27.38
N TYR A 442 1.24 -6.91 -26.30
CA TYR A 442 1.09 -8.36 -26.13
C TYR A 442 -0.20 -8.80 -25.41
N ILE A 443 -0.93 -7.89 -24.78
CA ILE A 443 -2.22 -8.19 -24.11
C ILE A 443 -3.42 -7.77 -24.97
N VAL A 444 -3.23 -6.87 -25.94
CA VAL A 444 -4.31 -6.35 -26.81
C VAL A 444 -4.52 -7.17 -28.10
N ASP A 445 -3.58 -8.06 -28.47
CA ASP A 445 -3.73 -8.96 -29.63
C ASP A 445 -4.68 -10.17 -29.40
N VAL A 446 -5.53 -10.13 -28.36
CA VAL A 446 -6.56 -11.17 -28.09
C VAL A 446 -7.97 -10.71 -28.50
N TYR A 447 -8.12 -9.53 -29.12
CA TYR A 447 -9.42 -9.04 -29.61
C TYR A 447 -9.50 -8.83 -31.14
N GLU A 448 -8.58 -9.42 -31.92
CA GLU A 448 -8.72 -9.55 -33.38
C GLU A 448 -8.70 -11.02 -33.86
N LEU A 449 -9.52 -11.87 -33.24
CA LEU A 449 -10.01 -13.14 -33.83
C LEU A 449 -11.51 -13.31 -33.61
#